data_AF-A0A944H2N7-F1
#
_entry.id   AF-A0A944H2N7-F1
#
_cell.length_a   1.000
_cell.length_b   1.000
_cell.length_c   1.000
_cell.angle_alpha   90.00
_cell.angle_beta   90.00
_cell.angle_gamma   90.00
#
_symmetry.space_group_name_H-M   'P 1'
#
loop_
_entity.id
_entity.type
_entity.pdbx_description
1 polymer ?
#
loop_
_entity_poly.entity_id
_entity_poly.type
_entity_poly.pdbx_seq_one_letter_code
_entity_poly.pdbx_strand_id
1 'polypeptide(L)'
;MNNVRTVSDTKRTFYTLHTRPINTIYRRVVEELMVEMHLLSVNVDFSYDAIYALGVVTTFDRFMDGYQPEQDKESIFRAICQAVEQDPQSYRQDASRLQALAASLPAKDLIASLSQASPLNQDADLQKQLEAVAANSNFKYSRLFGVGLFALLVQSDPELVKKDEQRAEALKAISNGLHISEDKLIKDLELYSSNLEKMAQALIVMADILTADRKKRDALKQA
;
A
#
# COMPACT_ATOMS: atom_id res chain seq x y z
N MET A 1 -22.49 -1.72 -25.57
CA MET A 1 -21.86 -2.85 -24.84
C MET A 1 -20.73 -2.25 -24.02
N ASN A 2 -20.90 -2.12 -22.70
CA ASN A 2 -19.78 -1.75 -21.83
C ASN A 2 -18.92 -2.99 -21.67
N ASN A 3 -17.86 -3.10 -22.48
CA ASN A 3 -16.91 -4.19 -22.37
C ASN A 3 -16.10 -3.94 -21.08
N VAL A 4 -16.48 -4.61 -19.99
CA VAL A 4 -15.74 -4.51 -18.72
C VAL A 4 -14.31 -4.95 -18.99
N ARG A 5 -13.36 -4.04 -18.76
CA ARG A 5 -11.93 -4.25 -19.01
C ARG A 5 -11.46 -5.49 -18.25
N THR A 6 -10.65 -6.33 -18.89
CA THR A 6 -10.14 -7.55 -18.25
C THR A 6 -8.79 -7.32 -17.56
N VAL A 7 -8.43 -8.20 -16.63
CA VAL A 7 -7.07 -8.25 -16.05
C VAL A 7 -6.01 -8.33 -17.16
N SER A 8 -6.27 -9.07 -18.24
CA SER A 8 -5.35 -9.22 -19.37
C SER A 8 -5.14 -7.91 -20.12
N ASP A 9 -6.19 -7.09 -20.29
CA ASP A 9 -6.09 -5.77 -20.92
C ASP A 9 -5.30 -4.78 -20.06
N THR A 10 -5.52 -4.82 -18.74
CA THR A 10 -4.74 -4.07 -17.75
C THR A 10 -3.26 -4.44 -17.82
N LYS A 11 -2.92 -5.75 -17.76
CA LYS A 11 -1.54 -6.21 -17.88
C LYS A 11 -0.90 -5.79 -19.21
N ARG A 12 -1.63 -5.92 -20.32
CA ARG A 12 -1.16 -5.48 -21.64
C ARG A 12 -0.85 -3.98 -21.67
N THR A 13 -1.71 -3.16 -21.07
CA THR A 13 -1.52 -1.72 -20.98
C THR A 13 -0.29 -1.39 -20.14
N PHE A 14 -0.12 -2.04 -18.99
CA PHE A 14 1.07 -1.87 -18.16
C PHE A 14 2.37 -2.12 -18.93
N TYR A 15 2.48 -3.24 -19.64
CA TYR A 15 3.69 -3.56 -20.43
C TYR A 15 3.85 -2.68 -21.69
N THR A 16 2.80 -1.97 -22.11
CA THR A 16 2.89 -0.94 -23.15
C THR A 16 3.44 0.37 -22.60
N LEU A 17 3.07 0.73 -21.36
CA LEU A 17 3.49 1.95 -20.68
C LEU A 17 4.90 1.82 -20.07
N HIS A 18 5.24 0.65 -19.53
CA HIS A 18 6.55 0.33 -18.98
C HIS A 18 7.16 -0.86 -19.71
N THR A 19 8.02 -0.56 -20.69
CA THR A 19 8.65 -1.56 -21.57
C THR A 19 10.01 -2.06 -21.06
N ARG A 20 10.54 -1.45 -19.99
CA ARG A 20 11.83 -1.84 -19.40
C ARG A 20 11.68 -3.16 -18.62
N PRO A 21 12.72 -4.00 -18.55
CA PRO A 21 12.67 -5.22 -17.76
C PRO A 21 12.54 -4.91 -16.26
N ILE A 22 11.61 -5.59 -15.61
CA ILE A 22 11.46 -5.56 -14.15
C ILE A 22 12.18 -6.78 -13.57
N ASN A 23 13.03 -6.54 -12.57
CA ASN A 23 13.72 -7.60 -11.84
C ASN A 23 12.69 -8.62 -11.29
N THR A 24 12.97 -9.90 -11.52
CA THR A 24 12.07 -11.02 -11.19
C THR A 24 11.59 -11.01 -9.73
N ILE A 25 12.41 -10.57 -8.78
CA ILE A 25 12.02 -10.48 -7.35
C ILE A 25 10.84 -9.51 -7.16
N TYR A 26 10.85 -8.38 -7.87
CA TYR A 26 9.82 -7.34 -7.76
C TYR A 26 8.66 -7.54 -8.73
N ARG A 27 8.83 -8.35 -9.78
CA ARG A 27 7.77 -8.60 -10.78
C ARG A 27 6.48 -9.10 -10.12
N ARG A 28 6.60 -10.02 -9.14
CA ARG A 28 5.44 -10.55 -8.43
C ARG A 28 4.68 -9.46 -7.68
N VAL A 29 5.39 -8.57 -6.98
CA VAL A 29 4.81 -7.42 -6.27
C VAL A 29 4.03 -6.53 -7.22
N VAL A 30 4.65 -6.15 -8.34
CA VAL A 30 4.04 -5.28 -9.36
C VAL A 30 2.78 -5.89 -9.94
N GLU A 31 2.83 -7.18 -10.31
CA GLU A 31 1.67 -7.87 -10.88
C GLU A 31 0.54 -8.06 -9.87
N GLU A 32 0.85 -8.47 -8.63
CA GLU A 32 -0.17 -8.67 -7.59
C GLU A 32 -0.85 -7.34 -7.23
N LEU A 33 -0.09 -6.26 -7.05
CA LEU A 33 -0.65 -4.94 -6.77
C LEU A 33 -1.54 -4.45 -7.93
N MET A 34 -1.07 -4.56 -9.17
CA MET A 34 -1.85 -4.17 -10.34
C MET A 34 -3.15 -4.97 -10.49
N VAL A 35 -3.10 -6.29 -10.26
CA VAL A 35 -4.29 -7.15 -10.32
C VAL A 35 -5.26 -6.80 -9.19
N GLU A 36 -4.77 -6.59 -7.98
CA GLU A 36 -5.60 -6.18 -6.85
C GLU A 36 -6.31 -4.84 -7.12
N MET A 37 -5.58 -3.83 -7.59
CA MET A 37 -6.15 -2.53 -7.98
C MET A 37 -7.21 -2.68 -9.09
N HIS A 38 -6.96 -3.53 -10.09
CA HIS A 38 -7.93 -3.79 -11.14
C HIS A 38 -9.22 -4.42 -10.60
N LEU A 39 -9.11 -5.50 -9.81
CA LEU A 39 -10.27 -6.20 -9.25
C LEU A 39 -11.10 -5.31 -8.33
N LEU A 40 -10.47 -4.35 -7.65
CA LEU A 40 -11.17 -3.31 -6.90
C LEU A 40 -11.87 -2.32 -7.84
N SER A 41 -11.17 -1.80 -8.86
CA SER A 41 -11.72 -0.79 -9.78
C SER A 41 -13.00 -1.22 -10.52
N VAL A 42 -13.18 -2.53 -10.75
CA VAL A 42 -14.36 -3.09 -11.43
C VAL A 42 -15.44 -3.59 -10.47
N ASN A 43 -15.20 -3.51 -9.15
CA ASN A 43 -16.17 -3.89 -8.13
C ASN A 43 -17.19 -2.76 -7.92
N VAL A 44 -18.48 -3.09 -7.98
CA VAL A 44 -19.57 -2.10 -7.90
C VAL A 44 -19.66 -1.39 -6.54
N ASP A 45 -19.19 -2.04 -5.47
CA ASP A 45 -19.22 -1.51 -4.11
C ASP A 45 -17.91 -0.79 -3.73
N PHE A 46 -16.92 -0.80 -4.63
CA PHE A 46 -15.66 -0.10 -4.43
C PHE A 46 -15.78 1.38 -4.79
N SER A 47 -15.14 2.21 -3.98
CA SER A 47 -14.99 3.65 -4.23
C SER A 47 -13.59 4.06 -3.83
N TYR A 48 -12.98 4.93 -4.63
CA TYR A 48 -11.69 5.51 -4.29
C TYR A 48 -11.82 6.42 -3.06
N ASP A 49 -10.85 6.32 -2.15
CA ASP A 49 -10.67 7.21 -1.02
C ASP A 49 -9.17 7.41 -0.73
N ALA A 50 -8.84 8.43 0.07
CA ALA A 50 -7.45 8.81 0.31
C ALA A 50 -6.69 7.80 1.20
N ILE A 51 -7.40 7.03 2.04
CA ILE A 51 -6.80 5.97 2.87
C ILE A 51 -6.37 4.81 1.98
N TYR A 52 -7.23 4.40 1.04
CA TYR A 52 -6.88 3.44 -0.01
C TYR A 52 -5.68 3.91 -0.83
N ALA A 53 -5.65 5.17 -1.26
CA ALA A 53 -4.54 5.74 -2.01
C ALA A 53 -3.21 5.68 -1.24
N LEU A 54 -3.24 6.08 0.04
CA LEU A 54 -2.10 5.95 0.95
C LEU A 54 -1.65 4.49 1.08
N GLY A 55 -2.59 3.55 1.15
CA GLY A 55 -2.32 2.12 1.19
C GLY A 55 -1.62 1.57 -0.05
N VAL A 56 -2.05 2.00 -1.24
CA VAL A 56 -1.41 1.68 -2.52
C VAL A 56 0.01 2.22 -2.58
N VAL A 57 0.19 3.50 -2.27
CA VAL A 57 1.50 4.16 -2.26
C VAL A 57 2.44 3.48 -1.25
N THR A 58 1.97 3.25 -0.03
CA THR A 58 2.76 2.60 1.03
C THR A 58 3.15 1.19 0.64
N THR A 59 2.21 0.40 0.10
CA THR A 59 2.50 -0.97 -0.37
C THR A 59 3.56 -0.93 -1.46
N PHE A 60 3.40 -0.09 -2.47
CA PHE A 60 4.37 0.02 -3.55
C PHE A 60 5.76 0.42 -3.01
N ASP A 61 5.86 1.53 -2.28
CA ASP A 61 7.15 2.06 -1.84
C ASP A 61 7.89 1.08 -0.91
N ARG A 62 7.17 0.41 0.00
CA ARG A 62 7.77 -0.55 0.94
C ARG A 62 8.24 -1.82 0.26
N PHE A 63 7.46 -2.39 -0.65
CA PHE A 63 7.88 -3.60 -1.37
C PHE A 63 8.88 -3.33 -2.48
N MET A 64 8.94 -2.10 -3.01
CA MET A 64 9.91 -1.67 -4.02
C MET A 64 11.19 -1.07 -3.41
N ASP A 65 11.34 -1.15 -2.09
CA ASP A 65 12.57 -0.71 -1.43
C ASP A 65 13.77 -1.54 -1.92
N GLY A 66 14.90 -0.86 -2.14
CA GLY A 66 16.09 -1.45 -2.75
C GLY A 66 16.03 -1.75 -4.26
N TYR A 67 14.93 -1.42 -4.97
CA TYR A 67 14.82 -1.67 -6.41
C TYR A 67 15.91 -0.94 -7.21
N GLN A 68 16.49 -1.61 -8.20
CA GLN A 68 17.50 -1.05 -9.10
C GLN A 68 17.16 -1.28 -10.58
N PRO A 69 17.31 -0.26 -11.46
CA PRO A 69 17.74 1.11 -11.14
C PRO A 69 16.63 1.93 -10.47
N GLU A 70 17.00 2.76 -9.50
CA GLU A 70 16.02 3.45 -8.64
C GLU A 70 15.05 4.35 -9.43
N GLN A 71 15.54 5.01 -10.47
CA GLN A 71 14.76 5.90 -11.35
C GLN A 71 13.56 5.22 -12.03
N ASP A 72 13.57 3.88 -12.14
CA ASP A 72 12.48 3.14 -12.78
C ASP A 72 11.30 2.93 -11.82
N LYS A 73 11.48 3.06 -10.50
CA LYS A 73 10.39 2.91 -9.51
C LYS A 73 9.19 3.80 -9.86
N GLU A 74 9.46 5.07 -10.15
CA GLU A 74 8.39 6.03 -10.46
C GLU A 74 7.72 5.71 -11.80
N SER A 75 8.48 5.26 -12.80
CA SER A 75 7.90 4.80 -14.07
C SER A 75 6.99 3.59 -13.88
N ILE A 76 7.38 2.64 -13.03
CA ILE A 76 6.58 1.45 -12.71
C ILE A 76 5.30 1.86 -11.99
N PHE A 77 5.39 2.69 -10.94
CA PHE A 77 4.23 3.16 -10.18
C PHE A 77 3.21 3.84 -11.10
N ARG A 78 3.68 4.78 -11.93
CA ARG A 78 2.83 5.49 -12.90
C ARG A 78 2.17 4.52 -13.88
N ALA A 79 2.91 3.55 -14.40
CA ALA A 79 2.37 2.55 -15.31
C ALA A 79 1.31 1.66 -14.65
N ILE A 80 1.46 1.28 -13.36
CA ILE A 80 0.45 0.53 -12.61
C ILE A 80 -0.85 1.32 -12.53
N CYS A 81 -0.80 2.57 -12.03
CA CYS A 81 -1.99 3.42 -11.88
C CYS A 81 -2.68 3.66 -13.23
N GLN A 82 -1.92 4.03 -14.26
CA GLN A 82 -2.46 4.28 -15.59
C GLN A 82 -3.04 3.01 -16.25
N ALA A 83 -2.47 1.84 -15.98
CA ALA A 83 -2.97 0.58 -16.49
C ALA A 83 -4.36 0.22 -15.94
N VAL A 84 -4.70 0.68 -14.74
CA VAL A 84 -6.04 0.58 -14.14
C VAL A 84 -6.88 1.85 -14.35
N GLU A 85 -6.49 2.70 -15.31
CA GLU A 85 -7.22 3.92 -15.68
C GLU A 85 -7.33 4.95 -14.55
N GLN A 86 -6.31 5.02 -13.68
CA GLN A 86 -6.21 5.95 -12.57
C GLN A 86 -5.05 6.94 -12.75
N ASP A 87 -5.17 8.11 -12.12
CA ASP A 87 -4.12 9.12 -12.13
C ASP A 87 -3.09 8.89 -11.01
N PRO A 88 -1.81 8.57 -11.32
CA PRO A 88 -0.79 8.38 -10.30
C PRO A 88 -0.49 9.63 -9.46
N GLN A 89 -0.71 10.83 -10.01
CA GLN A 89 -0.43 12.07 -9.28
C GLN A 89 -1.41 12.25 -8.11
N SER A 90 -2.70 11.97 -8.34
CA SER A 90 -3.73 11.95 -7.30
C SER A 90 -3.35 11.04 -6.12
N TYR A 91 -2.86 9.81 -6.40
CA TYR A 91 -2.43 8.88 -5.35
C TYR A 91 -1.28 9.42 -4.51
N ARG A 92 -0.23 9.98 -5.17
CA ARG A 92 0.92 10.56 -4.48
C ARG A 92 0.53 11.78 -3.65
N GLN A 93 -0.38 12.62 -4.17
CA GLN A 93 -0.85 13.81 -3.46
C GLN A 93 -1.68 13.45 -2.22
N ASP A 94 -2.65 12.54 -2.35
CA ASP A 94 -3.47 12.08 -1.24
C ASP A 94 -2.63 11.39 -0.17
N ALA A 95 -1.72 10.49 -0.57
CA ALA A 95 -0.81 9.84 0.36
C ALA A 95 0.06 10.85 1.13
N SER A 96 0.65 11.82 0.42
CA SER A 96 1.51 12.84 1.04
C SER A 96 0.72 13.73 2.01
N ARG A 97 -0.51 14.13 1.64
CA ARG A 97 -1.42 14.90 2.49
C ARG A 97 -1.76 14.14 3.77
N LEU A 98 -2.15 12.87 3.65
CA LEU A 98 -2.51 12.04 4.79
C LEU A 98 -1.30 11.74 5.70
N GLN A 99 -0.12 11.54 5.14
CA GLN A 99 1.11 11.39 5.92
C GLN A 99 1.43 12.66 6.72
N ALA A 100 1.35 13.84 6.08
CA ALA A 100 1.59 15.11 6.76
C ALA A 100 0.57 15.35 7.88
N LEU A 101 -0.71 15.04 7.64
CA LEU A 101 -1.76 15.12 8.65
C LEU A 101 -1.45 14.20 9.84
N ALA A 102 -1.17 12.91 9.60
CA ALA A 102 -0.87 11.95 10.66
C ALA A 102 0.34 12.36 11.50
N ALA A 103 1.38 12.91 10.86
CA ALA A 103 2.58 13.41 11.54
C ALA A 103 2.30 14.65 12.41
N SER A 104 1.24 15.41 12.10
CA SER A 104 0.87 16.63 12.82
C SER A 104 -0.05 16.39 14.03
N LEU A 105 -0.57 15.17 14.16
CA LEU A 105 -1.55 14.79 15.18
C LEU A 105 -0.97 13.83 16.21
N PRO A 106 -1.31 13.99 17.51
CA PRO A 106 -1.08 12.94 18.49
C PRO A 106 -1.83 11.66 18.10
N ALA A 107 -1.19 10.50 18.27
CA ALA A 107 -1.78 9.22 17.86
C ALA A 107 -3.15 8.95 18.50
N LYS A 108 -3.36 9.40 19.74
CA LYS A 108 -4.65 9.29 20.42
C LYS A 108 -5.77 10.05 19.68
N ASP A 109 -5.49 11.26 19.20
CA ASP A 109 -6.47 12.10 18.50
C ASP A 109 -6.73 11.57 17.09
N LEU A 110 -5.68 11.05 16.43
CA LEU A 110 -5.80 10.35 15.16
C LEU A 110 -6.67 9.09 15.30
N ILE A 111 -6.43 8.26 16.31
CA ILE A 111 -7.25 7.05 16.59
C ILE A 111 -8.69 7.45 16.89
N ALA A 112 -8.92 8.49 17.71
CA ALA A 112 -10.26 8.98 17.99
C ALA A 112 -10.99 9.44 16.73
N SER A 113 -10.27 10.06 15.78
CA SER A 113 -10.82 10.49 14.49
C SER A 113 -11.15 9.30 13.59
N LEU A 114 -10.20 8.39 13.42
CA LEU A 114 -10.38 7.18 12.58
C LEU A 114 -11.46 6.24 13.14
N SER A 115 -11.67 6.22 14.45
CA SER A 115 -12.74 5.45 15.12
C SER A 115 -14.08 6.20 15.21
N GLN A 116 -14.22 7.37 14.58
CA GLN A 116 -15.44 8.20 14.60
C GLN A 116 -15.87 8.65 16.01
N ALA A 117 -14.96 8.59 16.99
CA ALA A 117 -15.20 9.07 18.36
C ALA A 117 -15.07 10.60 18.49
N SER A 118 -14.28 11.22 17.62
CA SER A 118 -14.10 12.68 17.53
C SER A 118 -14.02 13.11 16.06
N PRO A 119 -14.53 14.28 15.67
CA PRO A 119 -14.40 14.77 14.30
C PRO A 119 -12.97 15.24 13.99
N LEU A 120 -12.51 14.96 12.77
CA LEU A 120 -11.24 15.45 12.25
C LEU A 120 -11.42 16.85 11.62
N ASN A 121 -11.11 17.89 12.39
CA ASN A 121 -11.30 19.29 11.92
C ASN A 121 -10.21 19.77 10.94
N GLN A 122 -9.07 19.09 10.89
CA GLN A 122 -7.90 19.52 10.11
C GLN A 122 -7.96 19.09 8.64
N ASP A 123 -8.82 18.13 8.32
CA ASP A 123 -9.00 17.61 6.96
C ASP A 123 -10.47 17.21 6.74
N ALA A 124 -11.24 18.16 6.19
CA ALA A 124 -12.67 17.97 5.99
C ALA A 124 -12.99 16.89 4.93
N ASP A 125 -12.08 16.64 3.99
CA ASP A 125 -12.28 15.63 2.95
C ASP A 125 -12.07 14.23 3.52
N LEU A 126 -11.03 14.02 4.33
CA LEU A 126 -10.83 12.77 5.05
C LEU A 126 -11.99 12.51 6.04
N GLN A 127 -12.45 13.53 6.78
CA GLN A 127 -13.60 13.38 7.68
C GLN A 127 -14.84 12.86 6.94
N LYS A 128 -15.19 13.46 5.79
CA LYS A 128 -16.31 12.99 4.96
C LYS A 128 -16.11 11.57 4.44
N GLN A 129 -14.88 11.21 4.06
CA GLN A 129 -14.58 9.86 3.61
C GLN A 129 -14.78 8.84 4.73
N LEU A 130 -14.33 9.13 5.95
CA LEU A 130 -14.53 8.26 7.11
C LEU A 130 -16.02 8.08 7.43
N GLU A 131 -16.80 9.16 7.40
CA GLU A 131 -18.26 9.12 7.60
C GLU A 131 -18.95 8.28 6.50
N ALA A 132 -18.55 8.46 5.23
CA ALA A 132 -19.08 7.69 4.12
C ALA A 132 -18.76 6.20 4.22
N VAL A 133 -17.56 5.84 4.68
CA VAL A 133 -17.17 4.45 4.95
C VAL A 133 -18.03 3.87 6.07
N ALA A 134 -18.12 4.55 7.21
CA ALA A 134 -18.88 4.07 8.37
C ALA A 134 -20.39 3.93 8.08
N ALA A 135 -20.95 4.79 7.23
CA ALA A 135 -22.35 4.75 6.84
C ALA A 135 -22.69 3.72 5.74
N ASN A 136 -21.68 3.19 5.02
CA ASN A 136 -21.89 2.29 3.90
C ASN A 136 -21.84 0.81 4.33
N SER A 137 -23.01 0.18 4.50
CA SER A 137 -23.09 -1.24 4.87
C SER A 137 -22.52 -2.21 3.82
N ASN A 138 -22.34 -1.75 2.58
CA ASN A 138 -21.76 -2.54 1.50
C ASN A 138 -20.30 -2.13 1.22
N PHE A 139 -19.66 -1.32 2.07
CA PHE A 139 -18.32 -0.83 1.83
C PHE A 139 -17.35 -1.95 1.43
N LYS A 140 -16.73 -1.80 0.25
CA LYS A 140 -15.76 -2.76 -0.24
C LYS A 140 -14.41 -2.56 0.45
N TYR A 141 -14.26 -3.19 1.61
CA TYR A 141 -12.96 -3.30 2.26
C TYR A 141 -11.91 -3.96 1.35
N SER A 142 -10.70 -3.44 1.39
CA SER A 142 -9.51 -3.98 0.72
C SER A 142 -8.32 -4.01 1.68
N ARG A 143 -7.39 -4.94 1.46
CA ARG A 143 -6.12 -4.97 2.21
C ARG A 143 -5.37 -3.66 2.08
N LEU A 144 -5.42 -3.03 0.90
CA LEU A 144 -4.80 -1.73 0.64
C LEU A 144 -5.40 -0.64 1.55
N PHE A 145 -6.71 -0.60 1.75
CA PHE A 145 -7.34 0.29 2.74
C PHE A 145 -6.82 0.03 4.16
N GLY A 146 -6.71 -1.25 4.56
CA GLY A 146 -6.13 -1.64 5.84
C GLY A 146 -4.67 -1.17 6.01
N VAL A 147 -3.84 -1.33 4.98
CA VAL A 147 -2.45 -0.82 4.97
C VAL A 147 -2.42 0.70 5.07
N GLY A 148 -3.36 1.42 4.46
CA GLY A 148 -3.52 2.86 4.60
C GLY A 148 -3.79 3.30 6.04
N LEU A 149 -4.75 2.66 6.72
CA LEU A 149 -5.02 2.89 8.14
C LEU A 149 -3.78 2.64 9.01
N PHE A 150 -3.09 1.54 8.74
CA PHE A 150 -1.86 1.20 9.46
C PHE A 150 -0.73 2.21 9.22
N ALA A 151 -0.59 2.69 7.98
CA ALA A 151 0.40 3.70 7.63
C ALA A 151 0.17 5.02 8.38
N LEU A 152 -1.10 5.43 8.57
CA LEU A 152 -1.45 6.59 9.40
C LEU A 152 -0.97 6.41 10.85
N LEU A 153 -1.22 5.24 11.45
CA LEU A 153 -0.77 4.94 12.82
C LEU A 153 0.76 4.97 12.93
N VAL A 154 1.46 4.32 11.98
CA VAL A 154 2.93 4.30 11.94
C VAL A 154 3.48 5.72 11.79
N GLN A 155 2.84 6.56 10.98
CA GLN A 155 3.29 7.92 10.74
C GLN A 155 3.10 8.84 11.95
N SER A 156 2.06 8.61 12.75
CA SER A 156 1.76 9.39 13.95
C SER A 156 2.59 8.94 15.16
N ASP A 157 2.69 7.62 15.40
CA ASP A 157 3.50 7.05 16.47
C ASP A 157 4.03 5.66 16.09
N PRO A 158 5.29 5.58 15.61
CA PRO A 158 5.93 4.30 15.28
C PRO A 158 6.07 3.36 16.48
N GLU A 159 6.15 3.88 17.71
CA GLU A 159 6.35 3.07 18.92
C GLU A 159 5.04 2.45 19.42
N LEU A 160 3.90 3.12 19.20
CA LEU A 160 2.57 2.57 19.46
C LEU A 160 2.37 1.28 18.66
N VAL A 161 2.75 1.28 17.38
CA VAL A 161 2.52 0.16 16.46
C VAL A 161 3.40 -1.06 16.77
N LYS A 162 4.56 -0.84 17.41
CA LYS A 162 5.46 -1.92 17.86
C LYS A 162 4.94 -2.65 19.11
N LYS A 163 4.03 -2.04 19.86
CA LYS A 163 3.46 -2.63 21.08
C LYS A 163 2.18 -3.37 20.70
N ASP A 164 2.22 -4.70 20.73
CA ASP A 164 1.12 -5.55 20.26
C ASP A 164 -0.24 -5.20 20.89
N GLU A 165 -0.28 -4.95 22.20
CA GLU A 165 -1.51 -4.55 22.91
C GLU A 165 -2.05 -3.21 22.40
N GLN A 166 -1.20 -2.17 22.31
CA GLN A 166 -1.63 -0.84 21.87
C GLN A 166 -2.04 -0.83 20.39
N ARG A 167 -1.32 -1.58 19.55
CA ARG A 167 -1.69 -1.80 18.14
C ARG A 167 -3.05 -2.47 18.04
N ALA A 168 -3.28 -3.55 18.79
CA ALA A 168 -4.54 -4.29 18.75
C ALA A 168 -5.72 -3.41 19.22
N GLU A 169 -5.54 -2.65 20.31
CA GLU A 169 -6.55 -1.71 20.81
C GLU A 169 -6.90 -0.62 19.78
N ALA A 170 -5.89 -0.04 19.14
CA ALA A 170 -6.08 0.98 18.10
C ALA A 170 -6.84 0.41 16.89
N LEU A 171 -6.42 -0.74 16.36
CA LEU A 171 -7.07 -1.39 15.22
C LEU A 171 -8.50 -1.82 15.55
N LYS A 172 -8.76 -2.29 16.77
CA LYS A 172 -10.09 -2.62 17.27
C LYS A 172 -10.99 -1.39 17.36
N ALA A 173 -10.49 -0.28 17.90
CA ALA A 173 -11.26 0.96 17.97
C ALA A 173 -11.63 1.47 16.56
N ILE A 174 -10.66 1.47 15.64
CA ILE A 174 -10.86 1.93 14.26
C ILE A 174 -11.83 1.01 13.51
N SER A 175 -11.65 -0.31 13.60
CA SER A 175 -12.52 -1.26 12.90
C SER A 175 -13.98 -1.19 13.35
N ASN A 176 -14.21 -1.02 14.65
CA ASN A 176 -15.55 -0.80 15.20
C ASN A 176 -16.16 0.52 14.70
N GLY A 177 -15.40 1.62 14.72
CA GLY A 177 -15.89 2.92 14.28
C GLY A 177 -16.23 3.00 12.79
N LEU A 178 -15.48 2.27 11.95
CA LEU A 178 -15.70 2.21 10.50
C LEU A 178 -16.61 1.05 10.07
N HIS A 179 -17.14 0.27 11.01
CA HIS A 179 -17.94 -0.92 10.75
C HIS A 179 -17.28 -1.92 9.78
N ILE A 180 -15.95 -2.06 9.86
CA ILE A 180 -15.18 -3.04 9.08
C ILE A 180 -14.81 -4.25 9.95
N SER A 181 -14.51 -5.38 9.31
CA SER A 181 -14.15 -6.60 10.03
C SER A 181 -12.76 -6.49 10.67
N GLU A 182 -12.72 -6.43 12.01
CA GLU A 182 -11.50 -6.48 12.82
C GLU A 182 -10.61 -7.66 12.44
N ASP A 183 -11.19 -8.87 12.39
CA ASP A 183 -10.47 -10.10 12.03
C ASP A 183 -9.80 -10.03 10.66
N LYS A 184 -10.47 -9.44 9.65
CA LYS A 184 -9.89 -9.27 8.30
C LYS A 184 -8.76 -8.26 8.33
N LEU A 185 -8.97 -7.11 8.98
CA LEU A 185 -7.96 -6.06 9.12
C LEU A 185 -6.67 -6.59 9.77
N ILE A 186 -6.79 -7.30 10.89
CA ILE A 186 -5.63 -7.86 11.61
C ILE A 186 -4.89 -8.88 10.72
N LYS A 187 -5.61 -9.85 10.14
CA LYS A 187 -4.99 -10.89 9.29
C LYS A 187 -4.28 -10.30 8.08
N ASP A 188 -4.88 -9.28 7.46
CA ASP A 188 -4.30 -8.60 6.31
C ASP A 188 -3.01 -7.85 6.66
N LEU A 189 -2.97 -7.21 7.84
CA LEU A 189 -1.78 -6.50 8.32
C LEU A 189 -0.66 -7.45 8.77
N GLU A 190 -1.01 -8.60 9.36
CA GLU A 190 -0.06 -9.67 9.67
C GLU A 190 0.55 -10.24 8.38
N LEU A 191 -0.29 -10.54 7.38
CA LEU A 191 0.18 -11.03 6.08
C LEU A 191 1.06 -10.00 5.36
N TYR A 192 0.66 -8.72 5.39
CA TYR A 192 1.45 -7.61 4.85
C TYR A 192 2.83 -7.54 5.51
N SER A 193 2.90 -7.55 6.83
CA SER A 193 4.15 -7.47 7.59
C SER A 193 5.04 -8.69 7.32
N SER A 194 4.47 -9.90 7.33
CA SER A 194 5.19 -11.14 7.00
C SER A 194 5.75 -11.13 5.57
N ASN A 195 5.00 -10.60 4.60
CA ASN A 195 5.46 -10.52 3.22
C ASN A 195 6.58 -9.49 3.04
N LEU A 196 6.56 -8.37 3.77
CA LEU A 196 7.68 -7.42 3.80
C LEU A 196 8.95 -8.05 4.36
N GLU A 197 8.85 -8.80 5.46
CA GLU A 197 9.99 -9.51 6.05
C GLU A 197 10.59 -10.53 5.08
N LYS A 198 9.74 -11.33 4.40
CA LYS A 198 10.18 -12.29 3.39
C LYS A 198 10.89 -11.60 2.22
N MET A 199 10.38 -10.45 1.78
CA MET A 199 11.01 -9.66 0.72
C MET A 199 12.39 -9.15 1.16
N ALA A 200 12.48 -8.58 2.36
CA ALA A 200 13.75 -8.11 2.92
C ALA A 200 14.79 -9.25 3.03
N GLN A 201 14.38 -10.42 3.52
CA GLN A 201 15.23 -11.61 3.58
C GLN A 201 15.70 -12.06 2.19
N ALA A 202 14.80 -12.08 1.20
CA ALA A 202 15.15 -12.44 -0.17
C ALA A 202 16.18 -11.48 -0.79
N LEU A 203 16.07 -10.17 -0.50
CA LEU A 203 17.03 -9.17 -0.97
C LEU A 203 18.42 -9.35 -0.34
N ILE A 204 18.49 -9.67 0.95
CA ILE A 204 19.76 -9.97 1.64
C ILE A 204 20.43 -11.19 0.97
N VAL A 205 19.69 -12.28 0.79
CA VAL A 205 20.22 -13.50 0.16
C VAL A 205 20.72 -13.22 -1.26
N MET A 206 19.98 -12.42 -2.05
CA MET A 206 20.41 -12.05 -3.40
C MET A 206 21.69 -11.22 -3.38
N ALA A 207 21.83 -10.27 -2.46
CA ALA A 207 23.03 -9.45 -2.32
C ALA A 207 24.27 -10.29 -1.98
N ASP A 208 24.11 -11.28 -1.11
CA ASP A 208 25.18 -12.22 -0.75
C ASP A 208 25.61 -13.08 -1.94
N ILE A 209 24.65 -13.61 -2.71
CA ILE A 209 24.93 -14.38 -3.94
C ILE A 209 25.70 -13.53 -4.96
N LEU A 210 25.25 -12.30 -5.22
CA LEU A 210 25.92 -11.38 -6.15
C LEU A 210 27.34 -11.03 -5.69
N THR A 211 27.54 -10.84 -4.39
CA THR A 211 28.86 -10.56 -3.82
C THR A 211 29.79 -11.77 -3.96
N ALA A 212 29.29 -12.98 -3.69
CA ALA A 212 30.06 -14.21 -3.86
C ALA A 212 30.46 -14.44 -5.32
N ASP A 213 29.54 -14.22 -6.26
CA ASP A 213 29.80 -14.37 -7.70
C ASP A 213 30.80 -13.34 -8.22
N ARG A 214 30.74 -12.09 -7.75
CA ARG A 214 31.75 -11.07 -8.07
C ARG A 214 33.14 -11.50 -7.58
N LYS A 215 33.26 -11.91 -6.32
CA LYS A 215 34.53 -12.41 -5.75
C LYS A 215 35.10 -13.59 -6.54
N LYS A 216 34.26 -14.55 -6.93
CA LYS A 216 34.68 -15.68 -7.78
C LYS A 216 35.19 -15.22 -9.15
N ARG A 217 34.48 -14.30 -9.80
CA ARG A 217 34.89 -13.76 -11.11
C ARG A 217 36.19 -12.98 -11.03
N ASP A 218 36.40 -12.20 -9.98
CA ASP A 218 37.62 -11.42 -9.80
C ASP A 218 38.83 -12.33 -9.48
N ALA A 219 38.63 -13.37 -8.67
CA ALA A 219 39.66 -14.38 -8.41
C ALA A 219 40.08 -15.12 -9.70
N LEU A 220 39.13 -15.43 -10.59
CA LEU A 220 39.41 -16.06 -11.89
C LEU A 220 40.12 -15.14 -12.89
N LYS A 221 40.03 -13.82 -12.72
CA LYS A 221 40.74 -12.84 -13.58
C LYS A 221 42.16 -12.53 -13.10
N GLN A 222 42.47 -12.86 -11.85
CA GLN A 222 43.78 -12.65 -11.24
C GLN A 222 44.69 -13.90 -11.30
N ALA A 223 44.15 -15.03 -11.77
CA ALA A 223 44.86 -16.28 -12.05
C ALA A 223 45.23 -16.38 -13.53
#